data_AF-A0A290S584-F1
#
_entry.id   AF-A0A290S584-F1
#
_cell.length_a   1.000
_cell.length_b   1.000
_cell.length_c   1.000
_cell.angle_alpha   90.00
_cell.angle_beta   90.00
_cell.angle_gamma   90.00
#
_symmetry.space_group_name_H-M   'P 1'
#
loop_
_entity.id
_entity.type
_entity.pdbx_description
1 polymer ?
#
loop_
_entity_poly.entity_id
_entity_poly.type
_entity_poly.pdbx_seq_one_letter_code
_entity_poly.pdbx_strand_id
1 'polypeptide(L)'
;MSVTQINQLVTAADQLTTAIEGKAAEIDSKTTQLDQFVKAKANEMAVVASDGYRKAIEHASGGRNKVIIDEQGNPNVMVPIAPFTYEELAAAIQEKYSIDLNLGTGIPTMFMRNGVQLGEVYIGKYLASAGANGGCSVIGGVQPRTSVNYDQAKALCNNKGAGWHMMSIHEWAAIALWSYANGTVPRGNTNYGRSHENKLETARRGDNGLPGDASGLGRTDTGKGPVTWSHDHTEWGIQDLVGNVFEWLDQMMLNEGQIITTLDNNPAVIEENWNKHTAFFDSPTANTEGTGSAGSPKLSNSVTNRNGPVGNDAKDNPYLTNSHFAAIEKALDYNKIELLRRLLIESESTTTVGGYISCRNYGSRFPRRGGQWSYGSSAGLGALDLNYAGSYASSTFGFRPAFFA
;
A
#
# COMPACT_ATOMS: atom_id res chain seq x y z
N MET A 1 -4.27 17.87 -84.00
CA MET A 1 -5.02 18.83 -83.15
C MET A 1 -4.56 20.23 -83.47
N SER A 2 -5.47 21.19 -83.56
CA SER A 2 -5.10 22.61 -83.65
C SER A 2 -4.60 23.12 -82.29
N VAL A 3 -3.82 24.20 -82.29
CA VAL A 3 -3.38 24.88 -81.06
C VAL A 3 -4.57 25.25 -80.16
N THR A 4 -5.68 25.65 -80.78
CA THR A 4 -6.94 25.95 -80.08
C THR A 4 -7.51 24.75 -79.32
N GLN A 5 -7.49 23.55 -79.92
CA GLN A 5 -7.96 22.32 -79.27
C GLN A 5 -7.07 21.91 -78.09
N ILE A 6 -5.75 22.13 -78.21
CA ILE A 6 -4.80 21.85 -77.12
C ILE A 6 -5.05 22.79 -75.93
N ASN A 7 -5.23 24.10 -76.17
CA ASN A 7 -5.51 25.06 -75.11
C ASN A 7 -6.83 24.79 -74.38
N GLN A 8 -7.86 24.33 -75.10
CA GLN A 8 -9.13 23.92 -74.50
C GLN A 8 -8.97 22.69 -73.58
N LEU A 9 -8.18 21.70 -73.98
CA LEU A 9 -7.87 20.53 -73.15
C LEU A 9 -7.09 20.89 -71.89
N VAL A 10 -6.08 21.77 -72.01
CA VAL A 10 -5.31 22.26 -70.86
C VAL A 10 -6.23 22.99 -69.87
N THR A 11 -7.09 23.89 -70.36
CA THR A 11 -8.04 24.62 -69.52
C THR A 11 -8.99 23.68 -68.78
N ALA A 12 -9.52 22.66 -69.46
CA ALA A 12 -10.38 21.66 -68.84
C ALA A 12 -9.65 20.81 -67.78
N ALA A 13 -8.38 20.47 -68.04
CA ALA A 13 -7.53 19.76 -67.08
C ALA A 13 -7.23 20.60 -65.84
N ASP A 14 -6.95 21.89 -65.98
CA ASP A 14 -6.72 22.81 -64.85
C ASP A 14 -7.99 22.98 -64.00
N GLN A 15 -9.16 23.09 -64.64
CA GLN A 15 -10.44 23.13 -63.95
C GLN A 15 -10.73 21.84 -63.18
N LEU A 16 -10.43 20.68 -63.78
CA LEU A 16 -10.57 19.39 -63.11
C LEU A 16 -9.62 19.27 -61.91
N THR A 17 -8.35 19.66 -62.08
CA THR A 17 -7.36 19.67 -60.99
C THR A 17 -7.82 20.55 -59.83
N THR A 18 -8.27 21.77 -60.12
CA THR A 18 -8.80 22.69 -59.11
C THR A 18 -10.02 22.10 -58.38
N ALA A 19 -10.93 21.45 -59.10
CA ALA A 19 -12.10 20.80 -58.51
C ALA A 19 -11.71 19.61 -57.62
N ILE A 20 -10.70 18.82 -58.03
CA ILE A 20 -10.16 17.70 -57.24
C ILE A 20 -9.50 18.22 -55.97
N GLU A 21 -8.66 19.25 -56.05
CA GLU A 21 -8.01 19.88 -54.89
C GLU A 21 -9.04 20.44 -53.91
N GLY A 22 -10.09 21.12 -54.42
CA GLY A 22 -11.19 21.61 -53.60
C GLY A 22 -11.95 20.49 -52.88
N LYS A 23 -12.18 19.36 -53.56
CA LYS A 23 -12.83 18.18 -52.96
C LYS A 23 -11.93 17.46 -51.95
N ALA A 24 -10.64 17.38 -52.22
CA ALA A 24 -9.67 16.83 -51.27
C ALA A 24 -9.63 17.66 -49.98
N ALA A 25 -9.57 18.99 -50.08
CA ALA A 25 -9.62 19.88 -48.92
C ALA A 25 -10.94 19.75 -48.13
N GLU A 26 -12.07 19.57 -48.81
CA GLU A 26 -13.37 19.32 -48.16
C GLU A 26 -13.36 17.98 -47.40
N ILE A 27 -12.78 16.92 -47.97
CA ILE A 27 -12.64 15.60 -47.35
C ILE A 27 -11.73 15.70 -46.12
N ASP A 28 -10.59 16.37 -46.22
CA ASP A 28 -9.65 16.55 -45.10
C ASP A 28 -10.31 17.31 -43.94
N SER A 29 -11.05 18.37 -44.24
CA SER A 29 -11.83 19.11 -43.25
C SER A 29 -12.88 18.24 -42.58
N LYS A 30 -13.64 17.45 -43.35
CA LYS A 30 -14.67 16.54 -42.81
C LYS A 30 -14.07 15.42 -41.97
N THR A 31 -12.92 14.89 -42.38
CA THR A 31 -12.19 13.86 -41.65
C THR A 31 -11.70 14.40 -40.31
N THR A 32 -11.14 15.61 -40.30
CA THR A 32 -10.72 16.29 -39.07
C THR A 32 -11.89 16.54 -38.12
N GLN A 33 -13.03 17.00 -38.64
CA GLN A 33 -14.25 17.20 -37.84
C GLN A 33 -14.78 15.89 -37.27
N LEU A 34 -14.77 14.81 -38.07
CA LEU A 34 -15.18 13.49 -37.63
C LEU A 34 -14.27 12.97 -36.51
N ASP A 35 -12.95 13.11 -36.64
CA ASP A 35 -11.99 12.72 -35.60
C ASP A 35 -12.22 13.48 -34.29
N GLN A 36 -12.49 14.78 -34.37
CA GLN A 36 -12.82 15.60 -33.20
C GLN A 36 -14.14 15.15 -32.55
N PHE A 37 -15.16 14.88 -33.37
CA PHE A 37 -16.46 14.40 -32.89
C PHE A 37 -16.35 13.03 -32.20
N VAL A 38 -15.63 12.08 -32.81
CA VAL A 38 -15.40 10.74 -32.24
C VAL A 38 -14.66 10.84 -30.92
N LYS A 39 -13.59 11.65 -30.84
CA LYS A 39 -12.85 11.90 -29.58
C LYS A 39 -13.75 12.50 -28.50
N ALA A 40 -14.57 13.50 -28.84
CA ALA A 40 -15.50 14.11 -27.91
C ALA A 40 -16.53 13.09 -27.37
N LYS A 41 -17.12 12.27 -28.26
CA LYS A 41 -18.09 11.23 -27.86
C LYS A 41 -17.46 10.11 -27.03
N ALA A 42 -16.25 9.70 -27.36
CA ALA A 42 -15.51 8.73 -26.55
C ALA A 42 -15.26 9.26 -25.12
N ASN A 43 -14.91 10.56 -24.99
CA ASN A 43 -14.72 11.20 -23.69
C ASN A 43 -16.04 11.29 -22.90
N GLU A 44 -17.14 11.70 -23.53
CA GLU A 44 -18.47 11.71 -22.89
C GLU A 44 -18.84 10.32 -22.36
N MET A 45 -18.63 9.26 -23.15
CA MET A 45 -18.91 7.88 -22.75
C MET A 45 -18.03 7.43 -21.58
N ALA A 46 -16.74 7.77 -21.58
CA ALA A 46 -15.82 7.44 -20.49
C ALA A 46 -16.24 8.10 -19.16
N VAL A 47 -16.72 9.34 -19.21
CA VAL A 47 -17.26 10.06 -18.05
C VAL A 47 -18.51 9.36 -17.51
N VAL A 48 -19.48 9.04 -18.38
CA VAL A 48 -20.72 8.34 -17.98
C VAL A 48 -20.43 6.97 -17.38
N ALA A 49 -19.51 6.21 -17.98
CA ALA A 49 -19.13 4.89 -17.48
C ALA A 49 -18.45 4.97 -16.10
N SER A 50 -17.52 5.90 -15.92
CA SER A 50 -16.82 6.12 -14.65
C SER A 50 -17.77 6.57 -13.54
N ASP A 51 -18.70 7.48 -13.86
CA ASP A 51 -19.72 7.96 -12.92
C ASP A 51 -20.70 6.84 -12.54
N GLY A 52 -21.11 6.01 -13.50
CA GLY A 52 -21.94 4.83 -13.25
C GLY A 52 -21.26 3.83 -12.32
N TYR A 53 -19.99 3.48 -12.57
CA TYR A 53 -19.19 2.60 -11.71
C TYR A 53 -19.05 3.16 -10.29
N ARG A 54 -18.72 4.45 -10.18
CA ARG A 54 -18.60 5.15 -8.89
C ARG A 54 -19.91 5.10 -8.10
N LYS A 55 -21.02 5.52 -8.71
CA LYS A 55 -22.35 5.54 -8.08
C LYS A 55 -22.78 4.15 -7.62
N ALA A 56 -22.53 3.12 -8.42
CA ALA A 56 -22.87 1.75 -8.03
C ALA A 56 -22.19 1.32 -6.72
N ILE A 57 -20.89 1.59 -6.57
CA ILE A 57 -20.13 1.22 -5.38
C ILE A 57 -20.49 2.11 -4.17
N GLU A 58 -20.61 3.41 -4.39
CA GLU A 58 -20.97 4.35 -3.32
C GLU A 58 -22.39 4.06 -2.79
N HIS A 59 -23.36 3.81 -3.67
CA HIS A 59 -24.73 3.48 -3.26
C HIS A 59 -24.81 2.11 -2.57
N ALA A 60 -24.14 1.09 -3.11
CA ALA A 60 -24.14 -0.25 -2.51
C ALA A 60 -23.55 -0.25 -1.09
N SER A 61 -22.50 0.55 -0.87
CA SER A 61 -21.86 0.69 0.44
C SER A 61 -22.56 1.68 1.37
N GLY A 62 -23.54 2.47 0.89
CA GLY A 62 -24.11 3.59 1.64
C GLY A 62 -23.09 4.69 1.94
N GLY A 63 -22.10 4.88 1.07
CA GLY A 63 -21.02 5.87 1.23
C GLY A 63 -19.80 5.38 2.02
N ARG A 64 -19.83 4.18 2.61
CA ARG A 64 -18.69 3.57 3.31
C ARG A 64 -17.53 3.20 2.39
N ASN A 65 -17.76 3.15 1.08
CA ASN A 65 -16.72 3.16 0.07
C ASN A 65 -16.91 4.35 -0.86
N LYS A 66 -15.80 4.92 -1.29
CA LYS A 66 -15.72 5.97 -2.31
C LYS A 66 -14.94 5.45 -3.51
N VAL A 67 -15.29 5.92 -4.71
CA VAL A 67 -14.47 5.66 -5.89
C VAL A 67 -13.88 6.97 -6.38
N ILE A 68 -12.55 7.02 -6.38
CA ILE A 68 -11.78 8.16 -6.88
C ILE A 68 -11.12 7.74 -8.19
N ILE A 69 -11.43 8.46 -9.27
CA ILE A 69 -10.73 8.31 -10.54
C ILE A 69 -9.49 9.19 -10.48
N ASP A 70 -8.31 8.59 -10.65
CA ASP A 70 -7.05 9.33 -10.57
C ASP A 70 -6.75 10.11 -11.87
N GLU A 71 -5.68 10.91 -11.86
CA GLU A 71 -5.28 11.73 -13.03
C GLU A 71 -4.88 10.87 -14.25
N GLN A 72 -4.63 9.58 -14.05
CA GLN A 72 -4.33 8.61 -15.10
C GLN A 72 -5.58 7.88 -15.62
N GLY A 73 -6.76 8.17 -15.06
CA GLY A 73 -8.04 7.55 -15.42
C GLY A 73 -8.30 6.21 -14.74
N ASN A 74 -7.51 5.81 -13.74
CA ASN A 74 -7.71 4.53 -13.04
C ASN A 74 -8.74 4.66 -11.92
N PRO A 75 -9.65 3.69 -11.75
CA PRO A 75 -10.58 3.66 -10.63
C PRO A 75 -9.90 3.15 -9.34
N ASN A 76 -10.22 3.81 -8.23
CA ASN A 76 -9.71 3.45 -6.92
C ASN A 76 -10.84 3.41 -5.89
N VAL A 77 -11.15 2.21 -5.41
CA VAL A 77 -12.13 1.98 -4.34
C VAL A 77 -11.43 2.23 -3.00
N MET A 78 -11.86 3.28 -2.31
CA MET A 78 -11.29 3.76 -1.07
C MET A 78 -12.26 3.58 0.09
N VAL A 79 -11.72 3.36 1.28
CA VAL A 79 -12.44 3.38 2.55
C VAL A 79 -12.12 4.71 3.24
N PRO A 80 -13.08 5.63 3.38
CA PRO A 80 -12.91 6.82 4.22
C PRO A 80 -12.83 6.38 5.69
N ILE A 81 -11.75 6.78 6.35
CA ILE A 81 -11.58 6.59 7.80
C ILE A 81 -11.78 7.94 8.47
N ALA A 82 -12.76 8.03 9.36
CA ALA A 82 -13.02 9.25 10.13
C ALA A 82 -12.08 9.35 11.34
N PRO A 83 -11.75 10.57 11.81
CA PRO A 83 -10.96 10.77 13.01
C PRO A 83 -11.57 10.13 14.25
N PHE A 84 -10.69 9.65 15.12
CA PHE A 84 -10.96 9.18 16.48
C PHE A 84 -9.80 9.65 17.38
N THR A 85 -9.82 9.31 18.66
CA THR A 85 -8.76 9.70 19.62
C THR A 85 -7.99 8.49 20.17
N TYR A 86 -6.75 8.70 20.63
CA TYR A 86 -6.00 7.65 21.32
C TYR A 86 -6.64 7.25 22.64
N GLU A 87 -7.36 8.18 23.29
CA GLU A 87 -8.10 7.95 24.52
C GLU A 87 -9.25 6.96 24.30
N GLU A 88 -10.02 7.13 23.22
CA GLU A 88 -11.09 6.18 22.84
C GLU A 88 -10.53 4.80 22.51
N LEU A 89 -9.42 4.74 21.76
CA LEU A 89 -8.74 3.47 21.49
C LEU A 89 -8.26 2.79 22.78
N ALA A 90 -7.57 3.54 23.65
CA ALA A 90 -7.03 3.01 24.89
C ALA A 90 -8.14 2.53 25.82
N ALA A 91 -9.24 3.28 25.96
CA ALA A 91 -10.39 2.88 26.74
C ALA A 91 -11.02 1.58 26.22
N ALA A 92 -11.26 1.47 24.90
CA ALA A 92 -11.84 0.27 24.30
C ALA A 92 -10.92 -0.95 24.39
N ILE A 93 -9.60 -0.78 24.23
CA ILE A 93 -8.62 -1.86 24.38
C ILE A 93 -8.54 -2.32 25.84
N GLN A 94 -8.51 -1.38 26.79
CA GLN A 94 -8.51 -1.68 28.22
C GLN A 94 -9.77 -2.43 28.63
N GLU A 95 -10.94 -1.99 28.16
CA GLU A 95 -12.23 -2.66 28.43
C GLU A 95 -12.24 -4.09 27.87
N LYS A 96 -11.82 -4.27 26.62
CA LYS A 96 -11.92 -5.56 25.93
C LYS A 96 -10.85 -6.57 26.37
N TYR A 97 -9.63 -6.11 26.62
CA TYR A 97 -8.46 -6.98 26.82
C TYR A 97 -7.73 -6.79 28.14
N SER A 98 -8.14 -5.82 28.97
CA SER A 98 -7.42 -5.45 30.20
C SER A 98 -5.96 -5.06 29.96
N ILE A 99 -5.70 -4.37 28.84
CA ILE A 99 -4.36 -3.95 28.40
C ILE A 99 -4.32 -2.43 28.27
N ASP A 100 -3.28 -1.83 28.85
CA ASP A 100 -2.89 -0.44 28.59
C ASP A 100 -1.63 -0.42 27.72
N LEU A 101 -1.76 0.09 26.49
CA LEU A 101 -0.64 0.24 25.55
C LEU A 101 0.11 1.58 25.76
N ASN A 102 -0.35 2.44 26.67
CA ASN A 102 0.18 3.76 26.96
C ASN A 102 0.37 4.60 25.68
N LEU A 103 -0.73 4.77 24.95
CA LEU A 103 -0.77 5.46 23.65
C LEU A 103 -0.81 7.00 23.81
N GLY A 104 -0.85 7.52 25.04
CA GLY A 104 -1.02 8.95 25.30
C GLY A 104 -2.39 9.46 24.87
N THR A 105 -2.47 10.76 24.57
CA THR A 105 -3.71 11.49 24.26
C THR A 105 -3.69 12.14 22.88
N GLY A 106 -4.86 12.53 22.39
CA GLY A 106 -5.05 13.31 21.17
C GLY A 106 -5.37 12.48 19.93
N ILE A 107 -5.33 13.15 18.79
CA ILE A 107 -5.68 12.58 17.48
C ILE A 107 -4.54 11.68 16.97
N PRO A 108 -4.84 10.49 16.43
CA PRO A 108 -3.86 9.63 15.77
C PRO A 108 -3.08 10.36 14.70
N THR A 109 -1.79 10.10 14.65
CA THR A 109 -0.88 10.73 13.68
C THR A 109 -1.27 10.50 12.22
N MET A 110 -2.08 9.45 11.95
CA MET A 110 -2.73 9.23 10.65
C MET A 110 -3.52 10.45 10.16
N PHE A 111 -4.22 11.13 11.07
CA PHE A 111 -5.06 12.31 10.79
C PHE A 111 -4.32 13.61 11.08
N MET A 112 -2.99 13.60 11.13
CA MET A 112 -2.18 14.81 11.34
C MET A 112 -1.20 14.93 10.18
N ARG A 113 -1.09 16.14 9.61
CA ARG A 113 -0.14 16.43 8.54
C ARG A 113 0.50 17.79 8.79
N ASN A 114 1.79 17.79 9.08
CA ASN A 114 2.54 18.99 9.45
C ASN A 114 1.88 19.76 10.62
N GLY A 115 1.43 19.03 11.64
CA GLY A 115 0.74 19.57 12.82
C GLY A 115 -0.71 19.99 12.58
N VAL A 116 -1.24 19.88 11.36
CA VAL A 116 -2.63 20.20 11.04
C VAL A 116 -3.47 18.94 11.07
N GLN A 117 -4.60 18.98 11.80
CA GLN A 117 -5.56 17.89 11.81
C GLN A 117 -6.31 17.78 10.47
N LEU A 118 -6.39 16.56 9.95
CA LEU A 118 -7.16 16.17 8.78
C LEU A 118 -8.57 15.75 9.18
N GLY A 119 -9.49 15.82 8.22
CA GLY A 119 -10.79 15.16 8.31
C GLY A 119 -10.66 13.66 8.05
N GLU A 120 -11.32 13.16 7.01
CA GLU A 120 -11.16 11.77 6.60
C GLU A 120 -9.83 11.53 5.90
N VAL A 121 -9.27 10.34 6.12
CA VAL A 121 -8.17 9.80 5.31
C VAL A 121 -8.68 8.60 4.53
N TYR A 122 -8.39 8.55 3.24
CA TYR A 122 -8.91 7.53 2.33
C TYR A 122 -7.89 6.43 2.12
N ILE A 123 -8.20 5.21 2.53
CA ILE A 123 -7.31 4.06 2.43
C ILE A 123 -7.77 3.14 1.31
N GLY A 124 -6.85 2.66 0.47
CA GLY A 124 -7.17 1.69 -0.57
C GLY A 124 -7.86 0.47 0.03
N LYS A 125 -9.11 0.21 -0.39
CA LYS A 125 -9.90 -0.93 0.12
C LYS A 125 -9.20 -2.25 -0.16
N TYR A 126 -8.54 -2.33 -1.30
CA TYR A 126 -7.82 -3.51 -1.77
C TYR A 126 -6.33 -3.18 -1.93
N LEU A 127 -5.50 -4.22 -2.00
CA LEU A 127 -4.13 -4.09 -2.52
C LEU A 127 -4.16 -3.46 -3.92
N ALA A 128 -3.13 -2.68 -4.26
CA ALA A 128 -2.99 -2.11 -5.59
C ALA A 128 -3.01 -3.21 -6.66
N SER A 129 -3.69 -2.97 -7.78
CA SER A 129 -3.67 -3.83 -8.97
C SER A 129 -3.04 -3.10 -10.15
N ALA A 130 -2.79 -3.82 -11.25
CA ALA A 130 -2.39 -3.15 -12.50
C ALA A 130 -3.47 -2.16 -12.95
N GLY A 131 -3.05 -0.99 -13.43
CA GLY A 131 -3.89 0.04 -14.02
C GLY A 131 -3.47 0.37 -15.46
N ALA A 132 -4.20 1.29 -16.09
CA ALA A 132 -3.89 1.84 -17.40
C ALA A 132 -2.52 2.53 -17.42
N ASN A 133 -1.91 2.60 -18.60
CA ASN A 133 -0.65 3.33 -18.85
C ASN A 133 0.52 2.95 -17.93
N GLY A 134 0.53 1.71 -17.43
CA GLY A 134 1.56 1.23 -16.49
C GLY A 134 1.35 1.63 -15.03
N GLY A 135 0.34 2.45 -14.73
CA GLY A 135 -0.06 2.87 -13.39
C GLY A 135 -0.73 1.77 -12.55
N CYS A 136 -1.42 2.15 -11.48
CA CYS A 136 -2.12 1.21 -10.60
C CYS A 136 -3.55 1.64 -10.30
N SER A 137 -4.40 0.65 -10.02
CA SER A 137 -5.79 0.81 -9.61
C SER A 137 -5.97 0.23 -8.21
N VAL A 138 -7.10 0.55 -7.55
CA VAL A 138 -7.55 -0.14 -6.33
C VAL A 138 -8.90 -0.75 -6.59
N ILE A 139 -8.92 -2.01 -7.03
CA ILE A 139 -10.14 -2.73 -7.37
C ILE A 139 -10.10 -4.17 -6.84
N GLY A 140 -11.28 -4.73 -6.58
CA GLY A 140 -11.44 -6.09 -6.06
C GLY A 140 -11.53 -7.14 -7.16
N GLY A 141 -11.24 -8.39 -6.81
CA GLY A 141 -11.39 -9.54 -7.69
C GLY A 141 -10.31 -9.70 -8.76
N VAL A 142 -9.17 -9.04 -8.58
CA VAL A 142 -8.02 -9.11 -9.48
C VAL A 142 -6.75 -9.46 -8.71
N GLN A 143 -5.71 -9.87 -9.40
CA GLN A 143 -4.43 -10.13 -8.74
C GLN A 143 -3.80 -8.83 -8.23
N PRO A 144 -3.24 -8.82 -7.01
CA PRO A 144 -2.48 -7.68 -6.53
C PRO A 144 -1.23 -7.49 -7.39
N ARG A 145 -0.85 -6.23 -7.58
CA ARG A 145 0.39 -5.84 -8.24
C ARG A 145 1.55 -6.11 -7.31
N THR A 146 2.43 -6.99 -7.76
CA THR A 146 3.63 -7.38 -7.02
C THR A 146 4.88 -7.16 -7.85
N SER A 147 6.03 -7.64 -7.36
CA SER A 147 7.32 -7.52 -8.05
C SER A 147 7.71 -6.06 -8.26
N VAL A 148 7.34 -5.22 -7.28
CA VAL A 148 7.72 -3.82 -7.20
C VAL A 148 8.63 -3.62 -6.01
N ASN A 149 9.64 -2.77 -6.18
CA ASN A 149 10.45 -2.29 -5.07
C ASN A 149 9.79 -1.07 -4.40
N TYR A 150 10.38 -0.57 -3.31
CA TYR A 150 9.81 0.53 -2.52
C TYR A 150 9.63 1.80 -3.36
N ASP A 151 10.67 2.22 -4.10
CA ASP A 151 10.63 3.45 -4.91
C ASP A 151 9.58 3.36 -6.01
N GLN A 152 9.46 2.20 -6.66
CA GLN A 152 8.45 1.94 -7.68
C GLN A 152 7.03 1.97 -7.08
N ALA A 153 6.82 1.36 -5.92
CA ALA A 153 5.53 1.36 -5.23
C ALA A 153 5.12 2.80 -4.82
N LYS A 154 6.06 3.56 -4.27
CA LYS A 154 5.88 4.97 -3.91
C LYS A 154 5.57 5.84 -5.13
N ALA A 155 6.35 5.69 -6.21
CA ALA A 155 6.12 6.41 -7.46
C ALA A 155 4.77 6.07 -8.11
N LEU A 156 4.37 4.79 -8.11
CA LEU A 156 3.06 4.36 -8.63
C LEU A 156 1.90 5.00 -7.88
N CYS A 157 2.04 5.26 -6.57
CA CYS A 157 1.02 5.97 -5.81
C CYS A 157 1.05 7.48 -6.06
N ASN A 158 2.24 8.10 -6.03
CA ASN A 158 2.36 9.56 -6.20
C ASN A 158 1.95 10.01 -7.61
N ASN A 159 2.20 9.20 -8.64
CA ASN A 159 1.85 9.51 -10.03
C ASN A 159 0.34 9.46 -10.32
N LYS A 160 -0.49 9.10 -9.33
CA LYS A 160 -1.96 9.14 -9.42
C LYS A 160 -2.48 10.58 -9.34
N GLY A 161 -1.69 11.52 -8.84
CA GLY A 161 -2.03 12.94 -8.78
C GLY A 161 -1.87 13.53 -7.39
N ALA A 162 -2.21 14.82 -7.25
CA ALA A 162 -2.14 15.51 -5.98
C ALA A 162 -2.95 14.80 -4.88
N GLY A 163 -2.41 14.72 -3.65
CA GLY A 163 -3.06 14.07 -2.50
C GLY A 163 -2.82 12.56 -2.39
N TRP A 164 -2.48 11.88 -3.49
CA TRP A 164 -2.16 10.46 -3.49
C TRP A 164 -0.76 10.19 -2.92
N HIS A 165 -0.65 9.09 -2.18
CA HIS A 165 0.60 8.61 -1.59
C HIS A 165 0.53 7.10 -1.34
N MET A 166 1.67 6.47 -1.12
CA MET A 166 1.70 5.09 -0.64
C MET A 166 1.29 5.07 0.83
N MET A 167 0.49 4.08 1.22
CA MET A 167 0.00 3.98 2.60
C MET A 167 1.15 4.08 3.60
N SER A 168 0.97 4.91 4.63
CA SER A 168 2.02 5.20 5.59
C SER A 168 2.03 4.25 6.78
N ILE A 169 3.16 4.21 7.48
CA ILE A 169 3.25 3.53 8.78
C ILE A 169 2.24 4.07 9.81
N HIS A 170 1.90 5.36 9.74
CA HIS A 170 0.94 6.02 10.63
C HIS A 170 -0.48 5.53 10.36
N GLU A 171 -0.85 5.41 9.09
CA GLU A 171 -2.16 4.90 8.66
C GLU A 171 -2.33 3.43 9.04
N TRP A 172 -1.32 2.61 8.76
CA TRP A 172 -1.37 1.20 9.11
C TRP A 172 -1.58 1.01 10.60
N ALA A 173 -0.79 1.69 11.43
CA ALA A 173 -0.82 1.51 12.87
C ALA A 173 -2.15 2.00 13.47
N ALA A 174 -2.67 3.13 13.00
CA ALA A 174 -3.97 3.64 13.45
C ALA A 174 -5.12 2.67 13.10
N ILE A 175 -5.14 2.13 11.88
CA ILE A 175 -6.15 1.15 11.45
C ILE A 175 -6.00 -0.15 12.25
N ALA A 176 -4.76 -0.59 12.49
CA ALA A 176 -4.51 -1.80 13.24
C ALA A 176 -4.98 -1.70 14.70
N LEU A 177 -4.68 -0.57 15.36
CA LEU A 177 -5.16 -0.27 16.71
C LEU A 177 -6.68 -0.11 16.75
N TRP A 178 -7.28 0.51 15.72
CA TRP A 178 -8.72 0.62 15.60
C TRP A 178 -9.40 -0.75 15.47
N SER A 179 -8.89 -1.64 14.61
CA SER A 179 -9.39 -3.01 14.50
C SER A 179 -9.24 -3.78 15.82
N TYR A 180 -8.15 -3.53 16.54
CA TYR A 180 -7.94 -4.14 17.85
C TYR A 180 -8.97 -3.68 18.87
N ALA A 181 -9.13 -2.36 19.05
CA ALA A 181 -10.15 -1.78 19.92
C ALA A 181 -11.56 -2.32 19.61
N ASN A 182 -11.91 -2.43 18.33
CA ASN A 182 -13.20 -2.96 17.89
C ASN A 182 -13.31 -4.49 17.96
N GLY A 183 -12.22 -5.20 18.26
CA GLY A 183 -12.17 -6.68 18.26
C GLY A 183 -12.41 -7.31 16.89
N THR A 184 -12.10 -6.56 15.84
CA THR A 184 -12.25 -6.94 14.44
C THR A 184 -10.90 -7.14 13.76
N VAL A 185 -9.87 -7.55 14.52
CA VAL A 185 -8.56 -7.92 13.94
C VAL A 185 -8.80 -8.91 12.78
N PRO A 186 -8.41 -8.56 11.55
CA PRO A 186 -8.69 -9.38 10.39
C PRO A 186 -7.83 -10.64 10.40
N ARG A 187 -8.42 -11.74 9.95
CA ARG A 187 -7.67 -12.88 9.41
C ARG A 187 -7.25 -12.57 7.97
N GLY A 188 -6.74 -13.56 7.27
CA GLY A 188 -6.41 -13.38 5.87
C GLY A 188 -5.84 -14.61 5.21
N ASN A 189 -5.48 -14.46 3.93
CA ASN A 189 -4.75 -15.48 3.20
C ASN A 189 -3.35 -15.64 3.81
N THR A 190 -3.20 -16.60 4.72
CA THR A 190 -1.98 -16.84 5.49
C THR A 190 -1.50 -18.29 5.37
N ASN A 191 -2.20 -19.09 4.57
CA ASN A 191 -1.86 -20.47 4.28
C ASN A 191 -2.30 -20.86 2.85
N TYR A 192 -1.62 -20.32 1.84
CA TYR A 192 -1.75 -20.67 0.42
C TYR A 192 -3.20 -20.65 -0.10
N GLY A 193 -3.87 -19.50 -0.01
CA GLY A 193 -5.24 -19.28 -0.48
C GLY A 193 -6.31 -19.41 0.61
N ARG A 194 -5.92 -19.67 1.86
CA ARG A 194 -6.83 -19.77 3.02
C ARG A 194 -6.21 -19.17 4.27
N SER A 195 -7.02 -19.03 5.31
CA SER A 195 -6.52 -18.68 6.65
C SER A 195 -5.87 -19.89 7.34
N HIS A 196 -4.77 -19.65 8.06
CA HIS A 196 -4.17 -20.66 8.92
C HIS A 196 -4.99 -20.93 10.20
N GLU A 197 -5.69 -19.90 10.71
CA GLU A 197 -6.55 -19.98 11.90
C GLU A 197 -7.89 -20.66 11.61
N ASN A 198 -8.49 -20.32 10.46
CA ASN A 198 -9.75 -20.91 10.01
C ASN A 198 -9.61 -21.40 8.58
N LYS A 199 -9.32 -22.71 8.42
CA LYS A 199 -9.01 -23.31 7.11
C LYS A 199 -10.19 -23.34 6.13
N LEU A 200 -11.41 -23.04 6.58
CA LEU A 200 -12.61 -22.92 5.74
C LEU A 200 -12.75 -21.52 5.13
N GLU A 201 -12.04 -20.52 5.66
CA GLU A 201 -11.94 -19.21 5.03
C GLU A 201 -10.95 -19.29 3.89
N THR A 202 -11.46 -19.22 2.66
CA THR A 202 -10.67 -19.38 1.45
C THR A 202 -10.99 -18.28 0.45
N ALA A 203 -10.07 -18.03 -0.47
CA ALA A 203 -10.28 -17.19 -1.64
C ALA A 203 -9.67 -17.86 -2.87
N ARG A 204 -10.12 -17.45 -4.05
CA ARG A 204 -9.58 -17.96 -5.31
C ARG A 204 -8.10 -17.59 -5.44
N ARG A 205 -7.25 -18.61 -5.60
CA ARG A 205 -5.83 -18.43 -5.88
C ARG A 205 -5.60 -17.98 -7.32
N GLY A 206 -4.55 -17.19 -7.54
CA GLY A 206 -4.18 -16.69 -8.88
C GLY A 206 -3.76 -17.80 -9.85
N ASP A 207 -3.31 -18.94 -9.33
CA ASP A 207 -3.01 -20.15 -10.11
C ASP A 207 -4.19 -21.13 -10.24
N ASN A 208 -5.35 -20.79 -9.66
CA ASN A 208 -6.51 -21.69 -9.51
C ASN A 208 -6.21 -23.03 -8.79
N GLY A 209 -5.14 -23.08 -8.00
CA GLY A 209 -4.81 -24.25 -7.17
C GLY A 209 -5.77 -24.43 -6.00
N LEU A 210 -5.63 -25.55 -5.28
CA LEU A 210 -6.42 -25.81 -4.08
C LEU A 210 -5.95 -24.94 -2.90
N PRO A 211 -6.86 -24.30 -2.13
CA PRO A 211 -6.48 -23.58 -0.93
C PRO A 211 -5.78 -24.48 0.10
N GLY A 212 -4.59 -24.07 0.55
CA GLY A 212 -3.75 -24.81 1.48
C GLY A 212 -2.75 -25.79 0.86
N ASP A 213 -2.75 -25.93 -0.47
CA ASP A 213 -1.69 -26.64 -1.19
C ASP A 213 -0.43 -25.76 -1.22
N ALA A 214 0.68 -26.25 -0.65
CA ALA A 214 1.93 -25.51 -0.57
C ALA A 214 2.68 -25.41 -1.92
N SER A 215 2.20 -26.09 -2.97
CA SER A 215 2.70 -25.95 -4.33
C SER A 215 2.10 -24.72 -5.03
N GLY A 216 2.85 -24.14 -5.97
CA GLY A 216 2.35 -23.05 -6.82
C GLY A 216 2.27 -21.67 -6.14
N LEU A 217 1.44 -20.80 -6.72
CA LEU A 217 1.23 -19.41 -6.30
C LEU A 217 0.01 -19.33 -5.38
N GLY A 218 0.26 -19.31 -4.06
CA GLY A 218 -0.78 -19.21 -3.03
C GLY A 218 -1.47 -17.84 -2.90
N ARG A 219 -1.13 -16.88 -3.76
CA ARG A 219 -1.70 -15.52 -3.77
C ARG A 219 -3.15 -15.54 -4.22
N THR A 220 -4.00 -14.68 -3.66
CA THR A 220 -5.45 -14.64 -3.96
C THR A 220 -5.85 -13.35 -4.65
N ASP A 221 -6.92 -13.42 -5.44
CA ASP A 221 -7.59 -12.24 -5.99
C ASP A 221 -8.03 -11.31 -4.83
N THR A 222 -7.79 -10.01 -4.97
CA THR A 222 -8.00 -9.01 -3.91
C THR A 222 -9.45 -8.98 -3.42
N GLY A 223 -9.64 -9.00 -2.10
CA GLY A 223 -10.96 -8.88 -1.48
C GLY A 223 -11.95 -10.00 -1.81
N LYS A 224 -11.46 -11.17 -2.26
CA LYS A 224 -12.27 -12.38 -2.46
C LYS A 224 -12.41 -13.23 -1.20
N GLY A 225 -11.70 -12.88 -0.14
CA GLY A 225 -11.86 -13.50 1.17
C GLY A 225 -13.22 -13.20 1.80
N PRO A 226 -13.60 -13.94 2.85
CA PRO A 226 -14.76 -13.60 3.67
C PRO A 226 -14.57 -12.25 4.38
N VAL A 227 -15.67 -11.68 4.89
CA VAL A 227 -15.65 -10.39 5.61
C VAL A 227 -14.71 -10.39 6.82
N THR A 228 -14.39 -11.54 7.39
CA THR A 228 -13.41 -11.68 8.49
C THR A 228 -11.96 -11.38 8.06
N TRP A 229 -11.71 -11.17 6.77
CA TRP A 229 -10.44 -10.65 6.23
C TRP A 229 -10.45 -9.13 6.01
N SER A 230 -11.59 -8.48 6.32
CA SER A 230 -11.74 -7.03 6.40
C SER A 230 -11.34 -6.50 7.77
N HIS A 231 -10.70 -5.33 7.85
CA HIS A 231 -10.29 -4.69 9.10
C HIS A 231 -11.44 -4.41 10.10
N ASP A 232 -12.68 -4.35 9.62
CA ASP A 232 -13.89 -4.05 10.39
C ASP A 232 -14.88 -5.23 10.44
N HIS A 233 -14.50 -6.38 9.88
CA HIS A 233 -15.36 -7.56 9.69
C HIS A 233 -16.65 -7.30 8.88
N THR A 234 -16.68 -6.27 8.04
CA THR A 234 -17.78 -5.99 7.09
C THR A 234 -17.36 -6.15 5.63
N GLU A 235 -18.33 -6.20 4.71
CA GLU A 235 -18.07 -6.21 3.26
C GLU A 235 -17.43 -4.91 2.74
N TRP A 236 -17.42 -3.85 3.55
CA TRP A 236 -17.05 -2.50 3.14
C TRP A 236 -15.68 -2.08 3.64
N GLY A 237 -15.15 -2.71 4.67
CA GLY A 237 -13.84 -2.35 5.18
C GLY A 237 -12.68 -2.76 4.27
N ILE A 238 -11.51 -2.31 4.70
CA ILE A 238 -10.21 -2.55 4.09
C ILE A 238 -9.88 -4.04 4.14
N GLN A 239 -9.65 -4.64 2.99
CA GLN A 239 -9.38 -6.07 2.80
C GLN A 239 -7.88 -6.36 2.76
N ASP A 240 -7.55 -7.62 3.06
CA ASP A 240 -6.23 -8.22 2.84
C ASP A 240 -5.07 -7.48 3.53
N LEU A 241 -5.32 -6.79 4.65
CA LEU A 241 -4.23 -6.23 5.49
C LEU A 241 -3.39 -7.33 6.13
N VAL A 242 -3.95 -8.52 6.31
CA VAL A 242 -3.25 -9.68 6.87
C VAL A 242 -3.08 -10.72 5.77
N GLY A 243 -1.83 -11.09 5.50
CA GLY A 243 -1.52 -12.08 4.48
C GLY A 243 -1.76 -11.59 3.05
N ASN A 244 -2.00 -12.54 2.14
CA ASN A 244 -1.91 -12.38 0.69
C ASN A 244 -0.48 -11.96 0.30
N VAL A 245 -0.14 -10.68 0.32
CA VAL A 245 1.22 -10.19 0.03
C VAL A 245 1.64 -9.20 1.10
N PHE A 246 2.94 -9.11 1.33
CA PHE A 246 3.48 -8.02 2.12
C PHE A 246 3.23 -6.69 1.43
N GLU A 247 3.05 -5.64 2.21
CA GLU A 247 2.83 -4.30 1.71
C GLU A 247 3.96 -3.38 2.07
N TRP A 248 4.61 -2.79 1.07
CA TRP A 248 5.48 -1.64 1.28
C TRP A 248 4.68 -0.51 1.93
N LEU A 249 5.24 0.11 2.97
CA LEU A 249 4.71 1.31 3.61
C LEU A 249 5.71 2.45 3.51
N ASP A 250 5.21 3.68 3.45
CA ASP A 250 6.03 4.91 3.44
C ASP A 250 6.25 5.44 4.88
N GLN A 251 7.10 6.45 5.02
CA GLN A 251 7.31 7.26 6.23
C GLN A 251 7.98 6.54 7.40
N MET A 252 8.66 5.43 7.13
CA MET A 252 9.57 4.78 8.07
C MET A 252 10.72 4.09 7.32
N MET A 253 11.89 4.07 7.94
CA MET A 253 13.01 3.22 7.53
C MET A 253 13.87 2.86 8.74
N LEU A 254 14.75 1.87 8.58
CA LEU A 254 15.95 1.75 9.39
C LEU A 254 17.15 2.27 8.61
N ASN A 255 18.07 2.93 9.29
CA ASN A 255 19.42 3.16 8.81
C ASN A 255 20.40 2.74 9.90
N GLU A 256 21.24 1.74 9.60
CA GLU A 256 22.20 1.19 10.57
C GLU A 256 21.54 0.74 11.88
N GLY A 257 20.33 0.17 11.77
CA GLY A 257 19.51 -0.26 12.91
C GLY A 257 18.78 0.85 13.64
N GLN A 258 19.04 2.13 13.34
CA GLN A 258 18.31 3.27 13.90
C GLN A 258 16.92 3.36 13.29
N ILE A 259 15.90 3.56 14.13
CA ILE A 259 14.53 3.76 13.70
C ILE A 259 14.34 5.22 13.27
N ILE A 260 13.87 5.42 12.04
CA ILE A 260 13.65 6.73 11.43
C ILE A 260 12.22 6.79 10.91
N THR A 261 11.46 7.83 11.27
CA THR A 261 10.06 8.02 10.84
C THR A 261 9.75 9.50 10.63
N THR A 262 8.68 9.85 9.93
CA THR A 262 8.07 11.17 10.11
C THR A 262 7.43 11.27 11.50
N LEU A 263 7.10 12.49 11.94
CA LEU A 263 6.43 12.72 13.23
C LEU A 263 4.90 12.62 13.13
N ASP A 264 4.37 12.87 11.94
CA ASP A 264 2.97 12.70 11.57
C ASP A 264 2.85 12.23 10.10
N ASN A 265 1.62 12.05 9.60
CA ASN A 265 1.33 11.52 8.28
C ASN A 265 1.56 12.58 7.18
N ASN A 266 2.82 12.92 6.95
CA ASN A 266 3.25 13.93 6.00
C ASN A 266 4.20 13.36 4.92
N PRO A 267 3.67 12.79 3.84
CA PRO A 267 4.47 12.22 2.74
C PRO A 267 5.25 13.27 1.93
N ALA A 268 5.07 14.58 2.20
CA ALA A 268 5.84 15.64 1.56
C ALA A 268 7.22 15.86 2.21
N VAL A 269 7.46 15.32 3.41
CA VAL A 269 8.79 15.34 4.03
C VAL A 269 9.66 14.31 3.34
N ILE A 270 10.73 14.76 2.68
CA ILE A 270 11.72 13.87 2.07
C ILE A 270 12.43 13.01 3.13
N GLU A 271 12.83 11.79 2.76
CA GLU A 271 13.42 10.79 3.65
C GLU A 271 14.60 11.31 4.50
N GLU A 272 15.42 12.19 3.92
CA GLU A 272 16.58 12.80 4.57
C GLU A 272 16.23 13.63 5.81
N ASN A 273 15.00 14.18 5.83
CA ASN A 273 14.48 15.05 6.87
C ASN A 273 13.55 14.32 7.86
N TRP A 274 13.40 13.00 7.72
CA TRP A 274 12.66 12.22 8.70
C TRP A 274 13.37 12.23 10.06
N ASN A 275 12.57 12.13 11.12
CA ASN A 275 13.05 12.16 12.49
C ASN A 275 13.83 10.89 12.83
N LYS A 276 15.08 11.07 13.25
CA LYS A 276 15.97 10.00 13.71
C LYS A 276 15.78 9.80 15.20
N HIS A 277 15.07 8.74 15.57
CA HIS A 277 14.81 8.45 16.98
C HIS A 277 16.08 7.96 17.69
N THR A 278 16.22 8.24 18.97
CA THR A 278 17.20 7.55 19.84
C THR A 278 16.67 6.16 20.20
N ALA A 279 16.34 5.37 19.18
CA ALA A 279 15.80 4.04 19.29
C ALA A 279 16.35 3.18 18.16
N PHE A 280 16.88 2.02 18.53
CA PHE A 280 17.58 1.10 17.63
C PHE A 280 17.10 -0.31 17.86
N PHE A 281 17.06 -1.12 16.80
CA PHE A 281 16.99 -2.57 16.95
C PHE A 281 18.40 -3.13 17.13
N ASP A 282 18.77 -3.44 18.37
CA ASP A 282 20.02 -4.10 18.70
C ASP A 282 19.87 -5.63 18.70
N SER A 283 21.00 -6.31 18.60
CA SER A 283 21.08 -7.77 18.63
C SER A 283 21.45 -8.27 20.03
N PRO A 284 21.03 -9.49 20.42
CA PRO A 284 21.58 -10.12 21.61
C PRO A 284 23.04 -10.55 21.41
N THR A 285 23.51 -10.71 20.17
CA THR A 285 24.87 -11.16 19.85
C THR A 285 25.45 -10.47 18.62
N ALA A 286 26.70 -10.02 18.69
CA ALA A 286 27.42 -9.56 17.51
C ALA A 286 27.77 -10.76 16.62
N ASN A 287 27.27 -10.76 15.38
CA ASN A 287 27.57 -11.81 14.41
C ASN A 287 27.39 -11.28 12.99
N THR A 288 28.50 -11.12 12.26
CA THR A 288 28.51 -10.65 10.88
C THR A 288 28.60 -11.79 9.86
N GLU A 289 28.59 -13.06 10.29
CA GLU A 289 28.80 -14.22 9.42
C GLU A 289 27.53 -15.07 9.26
N GLY A 290 27.32 -15.57 8.04
CA GLY A 290 26.17 -16.42 7.69
C GLY A 290 24.85 -15.64 7.52
N THR A 291 23.76 -16.34 7.22
CA THR A 291 22.46 -15.73 6.87
C THR A 291 21.33 -16.08 7.85
N GLY A 292 21.65 -16.77 8.94
CA GLY A 292 20.68 -17.25 9.93
C GLY A 292 20.15 -16.15 10.84
N SER A 293 19.25 -16.54 11.75
CA SER A 293 18.79 -15.65 12.81
C SER A 293 19.89 -15.47 13.87
N ALA A 294 20.12 -14.24 14.28
CA ALA A 294 20.96 -13.87 15.43
C ALA A 294 20.15 -13.71 16.74
N GLY A 295 18.86 -14.11 16.74
CA GLY A 295 17.96 -14.03 17.89
C GLY A 295 16.90 -12.94 17.78
N SER A 296 16.21 -12.70 18.91
CA SER A 296 15.18 -11.64 19.01
C SER A 296 15.82 -10.27 19.01
N PRO A 297 15.32 -9.29 18.24
CA PRO A 297 15.78 -7.92 18.38
C PRO A 297 15.44 -7.38 19.76
N LYS A 298 16.20 -6.37 20.18
CA LYS A 298 16.03 -5.64 21.43
C LYS A 298 16.00 -4.13 21.15
N LEU A 299 15.00 -3.42 21.65
CA LEU A 299 14.98 -1.96 21.57
C LEU A 299 16.05 -1.38 22.49
N SER A 300 16.90 -0.52 21.95
CA SER A 300 18.07 0.03 22.64
C SER A 300 18.32 1.48 22.23
N ASN A 301 19.19 2.17 22.97
CA ASN A 301 19.63 3.53 22.63
C ASN A 301 20.74 3.54 21.57
N SER A 302 21.31 2.39 21.22
CA SER A 302 22.36 2.23 20.20
C SER A 302 22.44 0.78 19.71
N VAL A 303 23.14 0.53 18.60
CA VAL A 303 23.56 -0.82 18.20
C VAL A 303 24.91 -1.12 18.83
N THR A 304 24.92 -2.02 19.82
CA THR A 304 26.17 -2.54 20.41
C THR A 304 26.58 -3.85 19.72
N ASN A 305 25.61 -4.67 19.36
CA ASN A 305 25.83 -5.97 18.73
C ASN A 305 25.36 -5.96 17.28
N ARG A 306 26.30 -5.80 16.35
CA ARG A 306 26.00 -5.64 14.94
C ARG A 306 25.89 -6.98 14.21
N ASN A 307 24.96 -7.08 13.24
CA ASN A 307 24.77 -8.28 12.42
C ASN A 307 25.12 -8.16 10.93
N GLY A 308 25.87 -7.14 10.55
CA GLY A 308 26.39 -6.99 9.18
C GLY A 308 27.30 -5.76 9.06
N PRO A 309 28.08 -5.62 7.98
CA PRO A 309 28.94 -4.46 7.78
C PRO A 309 28.13 -3.15 7.70
N VAL A 310 28.73 -2.05 8.16
CA VAL A 310 28.15 -0.71 8.04
C VAL A 310 27.97 -0.34 6.57
N GLY A 311 26.82 0.21 6.21
CA GLY A 311 26.47 0.58 4.84
C GLY A 311 26.16 -0.59 3.91
N ASN A 312 26.13 -1.83 4.43
CA ASN A 312 25.82 -2.99 3.59
C ASN A 312 24.30 -3.19 3.45
N ASP A 313 23.78 -2.89 2.26
CA ASP A 313 22.39 -3.11 1.90
C ASP A 313 22.10 -4.56 1.45
N ALA A 314 23.12 -5.39 1.26
CA ALA A 314 22.94 -6.80 0.96
C ALA A 314 22.24 -7.53 2.13
N LYS A 315 21.69 -8.70 1.81
CA LYS A 315 20.89 -9.55 2.72
C LYS A 315 21.63 -10.84 3.11
N ASP A 316 22.95 -10.79 3.06
CA ASP A 316 23.88 -11.92 3.17
C ASP A 316 24.51 -12.10 4.56
N ASN A 317 24.20 -11.24 5.53
CA ASN A 317 24.59 -11.42 6.93
C ASN A 317 23.38 -11.86 7.81
N PRO A 318 23.53 -12.09 9.12
CA PRO A 318 22.43 -12.53 10.00
C PRO A 318 21.31 -11.50 10.21
N TYR A 319 20.08 -11.98 10.43
CA TYR A 319 18.90 -11.14 10.71
C TYR A 319 18.39 -11.37 12.13
N LEU A 320 17.56 -10.45 12.62
CA LEU A 320 16.87 -10.55 13.90
C LEU A 320 15.41 -10.94 13.66
N THR A 321 14.83 -11.76 14.53
CA THR A 321 13.42 -12.15 14.42
C THR A 321 12.79 -12.48 15.78
N ASN A 322 11.52 -12.12 15.95
CA ASN A 322 10.67 -12.59 17.05
C ASN A 322 9.29 -12.93 16.48
N SER A 323 8.68 -14.03 16.95
CA SER A 323 7.35 -14.47 16.51
C SER A 323 6.25 -13.45 16.82
N HIS A 324 6.49 -12.54 17.77
CA HIS A 324 5.57 -11.45 18.08
C HIS A 324 6.32 -10.13 18.28
N PHE A 325 6.01 -9.11 17.48
CA PHE A 325 6.71 -7.81 17.55
C PHE A 325 6.66 -7.18 18.95
N ALA A 326 5.57 -7.36 19.67
CA ALA A 326 5.35 -6.77 20.99
C ALA A 326 6.12 -7.50 22.11
N ALA A 327 6.65 -8.69 21.85
CA ALA A 327 7.39 -9.50 22.81
C ALA A 327 8.91 -9.23 22.80
N ILE A 328 9.38 -8.25 22.01
CA ILE A 328 10.79 -7.88 22.01
C ILE A 328 11.18 -7.17 23.31
N GLU A 329 12.39 -7.45 23.79
CA GLU A 329 12.91 -6.83 24.99
C GLU A 329 13.31 -5.37 24.76
N LYS A 330 13.40 -4.62 25.86
CA LYS A 330 13.96 -3.26 25.88
C LYS A 330 15.24 -3.27 26.73
N ALA A 331 16.25 -2.51 26.33
CA ALA A 331 17.42 -2.26 27.18
C ALA A 331 17.01 -1.55 28.47
N LEU A 332 17.75 -1.78 29.55
CA LEU A 332 17.41 -1.22 30.87
C LEU A 332 17.42 0.31 30.87
N ASP A 333 18.25 0.91 30.03
CA ASP A 333 18.42 2.35 29.85
C ASP A 333 17.60 2.91 28.67
N TYR A 334 16.85 2.07 27.95
CA TYR A 334 16.08 2.50 26.78
C TYR A 334 14.97 3.50 27.16
N ASN A 335 14.99 4.67 26.52
CA ASN A 335 13.95 5.67 26.69
C ASN A 335 12.77 5.36 25.78
N LYS A 336 11.66 4.94 26.38
CA LYS A 336 10.43 4.59 25.67
C LYS A 336 9.87 5.77 24.86
N ILE A 337 9.47 5.53 23.62
CA ILE A 337 9.02 6.59 22.71
C ILE A 337 7.54 6.39 22.37
N GLU A 338 6.69 7.33 22.79
CA GLU A 338 5.24 7.26 22.59
C GLU A 338 4.85 7.12 21.11
N LEU A 339 5.50 7.86 20.22
CA LEU A 339 5.26 7.73 18.79
C LEU A 339 5.53 6.30 18.29
N LEU A 340 6.58 5.63 18.77
CA LEU A 340 6.88 4.26 18.34
C LEU A 340 5.84 3.25 18.86
N ARG A 341 5.19 3.51 19.99
CA ARG A 341 4.04 2.72 20.46
C ARG A 341 2.82 2.92 19.58
N ARG A 342 2.52 4.18 19.24
CA ARG A 342 1.46 4.56 18.30
C ARG A 342 1.65 3.99 16.90
N LEU A 343 2.90 3.74 16.51
CA LEU A 343 3.28 3.14 15.22
C LEU A 343 3.37 1.60 15.25
N LEU A 344 3.06 0.95 16.37
CA LEU A 344 3.23 -0.51 16.54
C LEU A 344 4.65 -0.98 16.18
N ILE A 345 5.65 -0.24 16.66
CA ILE A 345 7.09 -0.57 16.58
C ILE A 345 7.61 -0.90 18.00
N GLU A 346 7.11 -0.15 18.99
CA GLU A 346 7.26 -0.40 20.42
C GLU A 346 5.89 -0.84 21.00
N SER A 347 5.87 -1.53 22.14
CA SER A 347 4.65 -1.87 22.87
C SER A 347 4.89 -1.87 24.38
N GLU A 348 3.88 -1.51 25.19
CA GLU A 348 3.90 -1.70 26.65
C GLU A 348 3.41 -3.08 27.10
N SER A 349 2.70 -3.78 26.22
CA SER A 349 2.22 -5.15 26.47
C SER A 349 2.87 -6.13 25.51
N THR A 350 3.14 -7.34 25.97
CA THR A 350 3.56 -8.46 25.12
C THR A 350 2.39 -9.14 24.41
N THR A 351 1.15 -8.72 24.73
CA THR A 351 -0.09 -9.14 24.08
C THR A 351 -0.74 -7.92 23.43
N THR A 352 -0.94 -7.98 22.11
CA THR A 352 -1.60 -6.94 21.31
C THR A 352 -1.99 -7.57 19.95
N VAL A 353 -2.21 -6.78 18.90
CA VAL A 353 -2.38 -7.29 17.54
C VAL A 353 -1.27 -8.27 17.15
N GLY A 354 -1.62 -9.45 16.64
CA GLY A 354 -0.64 -10.48 16.29
C GLY A 354 0.27 -10.10 15.11
N GLY A 355 1.42 -10.77 15.02
CA GLY A 355 2.36 -10.65 13.92
C GLY A 355 3.81 -10.57 14.38
N TYR A 356 4.69 -11.12 13.55
CA TYR A 356 6.14 -11.20 13.82
C TYR A 356 6.87 -9.88 13.60
N ILE A 357 8.09 -9.79 14.08
CA ILE A 357 9.05 -8.77 13.62
C ILE A 357 10.27 -9.46 13.07
N SER A 358 10.80 -8.95 11.96
CA SER A 358 12.15 -9.30 11.54
C SER A 358 12.86 -8.08 10.97
N CYS A 359 14.14 -7.94 11.29
CA CYS A 359 14.92 -6.77 10.89
C CYS A 359 16.40 -7.08 10.74
N ARG A 360 17.11 -6.16 10.09
CA ARG A 360 18.57 -6.13 10.02
C ARG A 360 19.05 -4.81 10.59
N ASN A 361 20.00 -4.86 11.53
CA ASN A 361 20.52 -3.67 12.21
C ASN A 361 21.73 -3.03 11.51
N TYR A 362 21.77 -3.15 10.18
CA TYR A 362 22.83 -2.65 9.31
C TYR A 362 22.24 -2.32 7.94
N GLY A 363 22.85 -1.37 7.23
CA GLY A 363 22.34 -0.84 5.97
C GLY A 363 21.02 -0.08 6.13
N SER A 364 20.42 0.26 4.99
CA SER A 364 19.11 0.88 4.88
C SER A 364 18.03 -0.18 4.68
N ARG A 365 16.99 -0.16 5.51
CA ARG A 365 15.89 -1.15 5.48
C ARG A 365 14.53 -0.46 5.44
N PHE A 366 13.66 -0.94 4.57
CA PHE A 366 12.34 -0.34 4.35
C PHE A 366 11.21 -1.26 4.85
N PRO A 367 10.13 -0.70 5.42
CA PRO A 367 9.10 -1.45 6.11
C PRO A 367 8.18 -2.16 5.13
N ARG A 368 7.87 -3.41 5.47
CA ARG A 368 6.70 -4.11 4.97
C ARG A 368 5.86 -4.65 6.10
N ARG A 369 4.53 -4.65 5.95
CA ARG A 369 3.60 -5.18 6.97
C ARG A 369 2.62 -6.21 6.41
N GLY A 370 1.87 -6.84 7.33
CA GLY A 370 0.75 -7.74 7.04
C GLY A 370 1.10 -9.22 6.92
N GLY A 371 2.27 -9.55 6.34
CA GLY A 371 2.64 -10.93 6.02
C GLY A 371 2.20 -11.33 4.61
N GLN A 372 2.58 -12.53 4.17
CA GLN A 372 2.13 -13.08 2.87
C GLN A 372 1.51 -14.47 3.02
N TRP A 373 0.95 -15.00 1.92
CA TRP A 373 0.16 -16.23 1.88
C TRP A 373 0.80 -17.47 2.52
N SER A 374 2.12 -17.55 2.71
CA SER A 374 2.76 -18.70 3.35
C SER A 374 3.22 -18.47 4.80
N TYR A 375 2.85 -17.36 5.44
CA TYR A 375 3.45 -16.94 6.71
C TYR A 375 2.75 -17.49 7.96
N GLY A 376 1.60 -18.14 7.81
CA GLY A 376 0.85 -18.70 8.93
C GLY A 376 0.63 -17.67 10.04
N SER A 377 0.98 -18.05 11.26
CA SER A 377 0.85 -17.21 12.46
C SER A 377 1.85 -16.05 12.54
N SER A 378 2.84 -15.99 11.64
CA SER A 378 3.74 -14.82 11.57
C SER A 378 3.06 -13.62 10.89
N ALA A 379 2.06 -13.84 10.04
CA ALA A 379 1.26 -12.77 9.45
C ALA A 379 0.33 -12.13 10.51
N GLY A 380 -0.03 -10.87 10.29
CA GLY A 380 -0.90 -10.13 11.21
C GLY A 380 -0.71 -8.63 11.11
N LEU A 381 -1.60 -7.88 11.77
CA LEU A 381 -1.54 -6.40 11.77
C LEU A 381 -0.28 -5.85 12.47
N GLY A 382 0.27 -6.59 13.41
CA GLY A 382 1.54 -6.29 14.08
C GLY A 382 2.78 -6.73 13.29
N ALA A 383 2.62 -7.44 12.17
CA ALA A 383 3.76 -7.95 11.41
C ALA A 383 4.59 -6.79 10.83
N LEU A 384 5.91 -6.81 11.05
CA LEU A 384 6.84 -5.79 10.54
C LEU A 384 8.14 -6.43 10.02
N ASP A 385 8.37 -6.31 8.71
CA ASP A 385 9.54 -6.87 8.03
C ASP A 385 10.48 -5.76 7.50
N LEU A 386 11.68 -5.70 8.09
CA LEU A 386 12.73 -4.71 7.85
C LEU A 386 14.04 -5.39 7.43
N ASN A 387 13.93 -6.42 6.60
CA ASN A 387 15.06 -7.24 6.16
C ASN A 387 15.70 -6.80 4.84
N TYR A 388 15.04 -5.93 4.07
CA TYR A 388 15.43 -5.64 2.70
C TYR A 388 15.59 -4.15 2.47
N ALA A 389 16.55 -3.81 1.60
CA ALA A 389 16.71 -2.47 1.07
C ALA A 389 15.55 -2.08 0.15
N GLY A 390 15.37 -0.78 -0.06
CA GLY A 390 14.27 -0.22 -0.86
C GLY A 390 14.31 -0.66 -2.33
N SER A 391 15.47 -1.04 -2.84
CA SER A 391 15.67 -1.52 -4.22
C SER A 391 15.17 -2.94 -4.47
N TYR A 392 14.87 -3.71 -3.42
CA TYR A 392 14.51 -5.13 -3.55
C TYR A 392 13.05 -5.31 -4.02
N ALA A 393 12.83 -6.20 -4.99
CA ALA A 393 11.50 -6.56 -5.49
C ALA A 393 11.25 -8.07 -5.33
N SER A 394 9.99 -8.44 -5.08
CA SER A 394 9.57 -9.83 -4.93
C SER A 394 8.13 -10.04 -5.42
N SER A 395 7.83 -11.25 -5.89
CA SER A 395 6.46 -11.66 -6.26
C SER A 395 5.49 -11.71 -5.08
N THR A 396 6.01 -11.65 -3.85
CA THR A 396 5.26 -11.58 -2.60
C THR A 396 5.12 -10.17 -2.03
N PHE A 397 5.69 -9.15 -2.68
CA PHE A 397 5.68 -7.76 -2.20
C PHE A 397 4.79 -6.91 -3.11
N GLY A 398 3.75 -6.32 -2.52
CA GLY A 398 2.86 -5.35 -3.12
C GLY A 398 2.82 -4.08 -2.27
N PHE A 399 1.72 -3.33 -2.40
CA PHE A 399 1.50 -2.05 -1.74
C PHE A 399 0.02 -1.68 -1.90
N ARG A 400 -0.42 -0.64 -1.18
CA ARG A 400 -1.70 0.02 -1.47
C ARG A 400 -1.57 1.55 -1.43
N PRO A 401 -2.30 2.28 -2.29
CA PRO A 401 -2.38 3.74 -2.21
C PRO A 401 -3.29 4.20 -1.06
N ALA A 402 -3.01 5.39 -0.57
CA ALA A 402 -3.86 6.20 0.28
C ALA A 402 -4.02 7.60 -0.32
N PHE A 403 -4.99 8.38 0.17
CA PHE A 403 -5.34 9.68 -0.39
C PHE A 403 -5.82 10.67 0.68
N PHE A 404 -5.33 11.91 0.57
CA PHE A 404 -5.88 13.07 1.25
C PHE A 404 -6.72 13.88 0.27
N ALA A 405 -8.00 14.10 0.63
CA ALA A 405 -8.95 14.86 -0.18
C ALA A 405 -8.75 16.37 -0.13
#